data_AF-A0A1A7RF28-F1
#
_entry.id   AF-A0A1A7RF28-F1
#
_cell.length_a   1.000
_cell.length_b   1.000
_cell.length_c   1.000
_cell.angle_alpha   90.00
_cell.angle_beta   90.00
_cell.angle_gamma   90.00
#
_symmetry.space_group_name_H-M   'P 1'
#
loop_
_entity.id
_entity.type
_entity.pdbx_description
1 polymer ?
#
loop_
_entity_poly.entity_id
_entity_poly.type
_entity_poly.pdbx_seq_one_letter_code
_entity_poly.pdbx_strand_id
1 'polypeptide(L)'
;MECNCSETIDKFNILLEQSYKGCLKEFCLDFDIKNRGQSFYKKVQKSRNRMMKQKVSSETIEEFQKYICFLEFKILEKDCSWEEKKALSDFKSLL
;
A
#
# COMPACT_ATOMS: atom_id res chain seq x y z
N MET A 1 -0.31 -18.90 7.92
CA MET A 1 0.22 -17.66 8.54
C MET A 1 -0.96 -16.88 9.07
N GLU A 2 -1.12 -16.79 10.39
CA GLU A 2 -2.07 -15.84 10.97
C GLU A 2 -1.52 -14.44 10.69
N CYS A 3 -2.18 -13.72 9.78
CA CYS A 3 -1.73 -12.39 9.44
C CYS A 3 -2.14 -11.43 10.56
N ASN A 4 -1.17 -10.98 11.35
CA ASN A 4 -1.42 -10.17 12.52
C ASN A 4 -1.80 -8.74 12.09
N CYS A 5 -2.95 -8.25 12.57
CA CYS A 5 -3.47 -6.93 12.20
C CYS A 5 -2.48 -5.80 12.53
N SER A 6 -1.78 -5.91 13.67
CA SER A 6 -0.78 -4.91 14.09
C SER A 6 0.40 -4.88 13.12
N GLU A 7 1.03 -6.02 12.83
CA GLU A 7 2.18 -6.08 11.93
C GLU A 7 1.87 -5.52 10.54
N THR A 8 0.67 -5.84 10.02
CA THR A 8 0.21 -5.31 8.73
C THR A 8 0.06 -3.79 8.77
N ILE A 9 -0.58 -3.24 9.81
CA ILE A 9 -0.81 -1.79 9.87
C ILE A 9 0.47 -1.01 10.15
N ASP A 10 1.36 -1.57 10.97
CA ASP A 10 2.67 -0.98 11.30
C ASP A 10 3.54 -0.92 10.04
N LYS A 11 3.62 -2.03 9.28
CA LYS A 11 4.34 -2.08 8.01
C LYS A 11 3.77 -1.08 7.00
N PHE A 12 2.45 -1.02 6.86
CA PHE A 12 1.80 -0.03 6.00
C PHE A 12 2.16 1.40 6.39
N ASN A 13 2.13 1.75 7.67
CA ASN A 13 2.46 3.09 8.16
C ASN A 13 3.93 3.46 7.88
N ILE A 14 4.86 2.53 8.10
CA ILE A 14 6.29 2.75 7.82
C ILE A 14 6.52 3.04 6.34
N LEU A 15 5.95 2.21 5.46
CA LEU A 15 6.12 2.37 4.02
C LEU A 15 5.43 3.63 3.48
N LEU A 16 4.29 4.00 4.07
CA LEU A 16 3.60 5.26 3.78
C LEU A 16 4.47 6.46 4.18
N GLU A 17 5.16 6.38 5.33
CA GLU A 17 6.11 7.41 5.76
C GLU A 17 7.27 7.57 4.77
N GLN A 18 7.88 6.46 4.37
CA GLN A 18 8.99 6.46 3.42
C GLN A 18 8.59 6.95 2.02
N SER A 19 7.40 6.57 1.54
CA SER A 19 6.97 6.87 0.17
C SER A 19 6.33 8.24 0.01
N TYR A 20 5.56 8.67 1.03
CA TYR A 20 4.64 9.80 0.99
C TYR A 20 4.72 10.71 2.22
N LYS A 21 5.76 10.59 3.07
CA LYS A 21 5.89 11.37 4.33
C LYS A 21 4.64 11.27 5.23
N GLY A 22 4.02 10.09 5.22
CA GLY A 22 2.83 9.79 6.01
C GLY A 22 1.53 10.32 5.39
N CYS A 23 1.59 10.95 4.21
CA CYS A 23 0.43 11.54 3.55
C CYS A 23 -0.47 10.48 2.92
N LEU A 24 -1.42 9.97 3.71
CA LEU A 24 -2.40 8.98 3.24
C LEU A 24 -3.21 9.46 2.02
N LYS A 25 -3.47 10.76 1.92
CA LYS A 25 -4.22 11.34 0.79
C LYS A 25 -3.47 11.18 -0.53
N GLU A 26 -2.17 11.43 -0.53
CA GLU A 26 -1.32 11.25 -1.73
C GLU A 26 -1.22 9.79 -2.14
N PHE A 27 -1.02 8.89 -1.18
CA PHE A 27 -1.09 7.45 -1.42
C PHE A 27 -2.43 7.06 -2.07
N CYS A 28 -3.56 7.52 -1.53
CA CYS A 28 -4.87 7.18 -2.07
C CYS A 28 -5.10 7.74 -3.47
N LEU A 29 -4.55 8.91 -3.81
CA LEU A 29 -4.64 9.47 -5.17
C LEU A 29 -3.85 8.63 -6.18
N ASP A 30 -2.68 8.14 -5.78
CA ASP A 30 -1.79 7.36 -6.65
C ASP A 30 -2.27 5.90 -6.79
N PHE A 31 -2.81 5.32 -5.71
CA PHE A 31 -3.31 3.94 -5.71
C PHE A 31 -4.70 3.78 -6.33
N ASP A 32 -5.56 4.80 -6.29
CA ASP A 32 -6.94 4.72 -6.76
C ASP A 32 -7.05 4.84 -8.28
N ILE A 33 -6.61 3.79 -8.99
CA ILE A 33 -6.63 3.66 -10.46
C ILE A 33 -8.05 3.82 -11.03
N LYS A 34 -9.10 3.62 -10.20
CA LYS A 34 -10.51 3.76 -10.58
C LYS A 34 -11.10 5.13 -10.28
N ASN A 35 -10.30 6.10 -9.82
CA ASN A 35 -10.72 7.47 -9.54
C ASN A 35 -11.95 7.58 -8.62
N ARG A 36 -12.06 6.68 -7.63
CA ARG A 36 -13.11 6.71 -6.59
C ARG A 36 -12.93 7.90 -5.63
N GLY A 37 -11.80 8.59 -5.70
CA GLY A 37 -11.56 9.92 -5.16
C GLY A 37 -11.72 9.99 -3.64
N GLN A 38 -12.44 11.01 -3.14
CA GLN A 38 -12.63 11.24 -1.71
C GLN A 38 -13.28 10.04 -0.98
N SER A 39 -14.07 9.23 -1.68
CA SER A 39 -14.72 8.05 -1.09
C SER A 39 -13.70 6.97 -0.71
N PHE A 40 -12.71 6.74 -1.58
CA PHE A 40 -11.66 5.76 -1.32
C PHE A 40 -10.76 6.18 -0.16
N TYR A 41 -10.31 7.43 -0.15
CA TYR A 41 -9.53 7.98 0.97
C TYR A 41 -10.24 7.79 2.32
N LYS A 42 -11.54 8.13 2.40
CA LYS A 42 -12.33 7.95 3.63
C LYS A 42 -12.46 6.46 4.01
N LYS A 43 -12.62 5.56 3.04
CA LYS A 43 -12.65 4.11 3.28
C LYS A 43 -11.33 3.64 3.90
N VAL A 44 -10.20 3.95 3.27
CA VAL A 44 -8.87 3.53 3.75
C VAL A 44 -8.57 4.11 5.12
N GLN A 45 -8.88 5.39 5.35
CA GLN A 45 -8.70 6.03 6.65
C GLN A 45 -9.52 5.33 7.75
N LYS A 46 -10.79 4.98 7.45
CA LYS A 46 -11.67 4.28 8.41
C LYS A 46 -11.17 2.88 8.71
N SER A 47 -10.75 2.12 7.70
CA SER A 47 -10.20 0.78 7.87
C SER A 47 -8.90 0.80 8.67
N ARG A 48 -7.98 1.73 8.37
CA ARG A 48 -6.74 1.95 9.13
C ARG A 48 -7.02 2.22 10.62
N ASN A 49 -7.94 3.13 10.91
CA ASN A 49 -8.31 3.44 12.29
C ASN A 49 -8.93 2.24 13.03
N ARG A 50 -9.66 1.38 12.32
CA ARG A 50 -10.21 0.14 12.90
C ARG A 50 -9.11 -0.87 13.19
N MET A 51 -8.18 -1.09 12.26
CA MET A 51 -7.05 -2.01 12.45
C MET A 51 -6.18 -1.65 13.66
N MET A 52 -6.05 -0.36 13.96
CA MET A 52 -5.30 0.14 15.13
C MET A 52 -6.02 -0.11 16.47
N LYS A 53 -7.34 -0.30 16.48
CA LYS A 53 -8.17 -0.31 17.70
C LYS A 53 -8.80 -1.67 18.00
N GLN A 54 -8.99 -2.50 16.98
CA GLN A 54 -9.76 -3.72 17.07
C GLN A 54 -9.35 -4.72 15.98
N LYS A 55 -9.73 -5.98 16.17
CA LYS A 55 -9.62 -7.00 15.13
C LYS A 55 -10.55 -6.65 13.96
N VAL A 56 -10.08 -6.86 12.74
CA VAL A 56 -10.83 -6.63 11.49
C VAL A 56 -10.99 -7.95 10.71
N SER A 57 -11.79 -7.92 9.64
CA SER A 57 -11.93 -9.08 8.75
C SER A 57 -10.63 -9.39 8.02
N SER A 58 -10.43 -10.66 7.65
CA SER A 58 -9.32 -11.10 6.79
C SER A 58 -9.26 -10.31 5.48
N GLU A 59 -10.41 -10.05 4.86
CA GLU A 59 -10.50 -9.23 3.64
C GLU A 59 -9.89 -7.83 3.81
N THR A 60 -10.07 -7.20 4.98
CA THR A 60 -9.47 -5.89 5.26
C THR A 60 -7.95 -6.00 5.37
N ILE A 61 -7.44 -7.09 5.96
CA ILE A 61 -6.00 -7.33 6.07
C ILE A 61 -5.40 -7.57 4.67
N GLU A 62 -6.06 -8.37 3.84
CA GLU A 62 -5.64 -8.63 2.45
C GLU A 62 -5.66 -7.35 1.59
N GLU A 63 -6.65 -6.46 1.79
CA GLU A 63 -6.65 -5.14 1.15
C GLU A 63 -5.39 -4.34 1.53
N PHE A 64 -5.02 -4.32 2.81
CA PHE A 64 -3.82 -3.61 3.28
C PHE A 64 -2.52 -4.28 2.81
N GLN A 65 -2.47 -5.60 2.68
CA GLN A 65 -1.33 -6.28 2.06
C GLN A 65 -1.13 -5.85 0.61
N LYS A 66 -2.20 -5.66 -0.17
CA LYS A 66 -2.10 -5.12 -1.53
C LYS A 66 -1.54 -3.71 -1.54
N TYR A 67 -1.93 -2.87 -0.56
CA TYR A 67 -1.39 -1.53 -0.40
C TYR A 67 0.10 -1.54 -0.05
N ILE A 68 0.52 -2.47 0.82
CA ILE A 68 1.92 -2.69 1.18
C ILE A 68 2.74 -3.08 -0.06
N CYS A 69 2.30 -4.09 -0.83
CA CYS A 69 3.02 -4.51 -2.04
C CYS A 69 3.18 -3.36 -3.04
N PHE A 70 2.16 -2.52 -3.19
CA PHE A 70 2.24 -1.33 -4.04
C PHE A 70 3.28 -0.32 -3.54
N LEU A 71 3.30 -0.05 -2.23
CA LEU A 71 4.28 0.88 -1.63
C LEU A 71 5.71 0.33 -1.76
N GLU A 72 5.91 -0.97 -1.51
CA GLU A 72 7.21 -1.63 -1.68
C GLU A 72 7.71 -1.51 -3.12
N PHE A 73 6.83 -1.75 -4.09
CA PHE A 73 7.15 -1.59 -5.50
C PHE A 73 7.52 -0.13 -5.85
N LYS A 74 6.79 0.84 -5.32
CA LYS A 74 7.09 2.28 -5.50
C LYS A 74 8.46 2.67 -4.93
N ILE A 75 8.86 2.08 -3.80
CA ILE A 75 10.19 2.34 -3.21
C ILE A 75 11.28 1.70 -4.08
N LEU A 76 11.08 0.44 -4.50
CA LEU A 76 12.00 -0.22 -5.43
C LEU A 76 12.16 0.58 -6.73
N GLU A 77 11.08 1.09 -7.30
CA GLU A 77 11.15 1.99 -8.45
C GLU A 77 11.85 3.33 -8.15
N LYS A 78 11.94 3.79 -6.91
CA LYS A 78 12.75 4.99 -6.61
C LYS A 78 14.24 4.67 -6.53
N ASP A 79 14.58 3.50 -5.99
CA ASP A 79 15.95 3.10 -5.68
C ASP A 79 16.66 2.39 -6.86
N CYS A 80 15.90 1.86 -7.82
CA CYS A 80 16.46 1.22 -9.01
C CYS A 80 17.03 2.21 -10.04
N SER A 81 18.18 1.84 -10.59
CA SER A 81 18.72 2.42 -11.82
C SER A 81 17.77 2.21 -13.01
N TRP A 82 17.99 2.96 -14.09
CA TRP A 82 17.16 2.84 -15.29
C TRP A 82 17.21 1.43 -15.89
N GLU A 83 18.37 0.77 -15.88
CA GLU A 83 18.51 -0.62 -16.33
C GLU A 83 17.70 -1.61 -15.48
N GLU A 84 17.68 -1.43 -14.16
CA GLU A 84 16.93 -2.31 -13.24
C GLU A 84 15.41 -2.12 -13.36
N LYS A 85 14.95 -0.89 -13.61
CA LYS A 85 13.54 -0.59 -13.91
C LYS A 85 13.06 -1.29 -15.17
N LYS A 86 13.91 -1.32 -16.20
CA LYS A 86 13.61 -1.99 -17.46
C LYS A 86 13.48 -3.50 -17.26
N ALA A 87 14.41 -4.11 -16.52
CA ALA A 87 14.34 -5.54 -16.18
C ALA A 87 13.08 -5.90 -15.35
N LEU A 88 12.67 -5.05 -14.41
CA LEU A 88 11.44 -5.23 -13.62
C LEU A 88 10.17 -5.14 -14.49
N SER A 89 10.13 -4.19 -15.44
CA SER A 89 9.02 -4.04 -16.38
C SER A 89 8.91 -5.24 -17.33
N ASP A 90 10.03 -5.75 -17.81
CA ASP A 90 10.07 -6.91 -18.70
C ASP A 90 9.64 -8.19 -17.96
N PHE A 91 10.02 -8.36 -16.69
CA PHE A 91 9.56 -9.48 -15.86
C PHE A 91 8.04 -9.44 -15.61
N LYS A 92 7.48 -8.24 -15.42
CA LYS A 92 6.03 -8.02 -15.23
C LYS A 92 5.21 -8.31 -16.49
N SER A 93 5.84 -8.29 -17.66
CA SER A 93 5.19 -8.56 -18.96
C SER A 93 5.11 -10.06 -19.28
N LEU A 94 5.81 -10.89 -18.50
CA LEU A 94 5.88 -12.35 -18.66
C LEU A 94 4.97 -13.12 -17.68
N LEU A 95 4.29 -12.42 -16.76
CA LEU A 95 3.28 -12.93 -15.83
C LEU A 95 1.87 -12.52 -16.28
#